data_AF-A0A4S8HDM2-F1
#
_entry.id   AF-A0A4S8HDM2-F1
#
_cell.length_a   1.000
_cell.length_b   1.000
_cell.length_c   1.000
_cell.angle_alpha   90.00
_cell.angle_beta   90.00
_cell.angle_gamma   90.00
#
_symmetry.space_group_name_H-M   'P 1'
#
loop_
_entity.id
_entity.type
_entity.pdbx_description
1 polymer ?
#
loop_
_entity_poly.entity_id
_entity_poly.type
_entity_poly.pdbx_seq_one_letter_code
_entity_poly.pdbx_strand_id
1 'polypeptide(L)'
;MASEENIFDIAFDADGTKYKGWVNPSDKTNDSGFPASFHVVLNDTSFGYLSLNNNEWTANEDRPEGLIKRVGKEIEKHYAF
;
A
#
# COMPACT_ATOMS: atom_id res chain seq x y z
N MET A 1 -7.07 8.31 16.15
CA MET A 1 -7.86 7.16 15.68
C MET A 1 -7.78 7.23 14.18
N ALA A 2 -7.10 6.27 13.53
CA ALA A 2 -7.06 6.21 12.08
C ALA A 2 -8.50 6.20 11.57
N SER A 3 -8.92 7.22 10.84
CA SER A 3 -10.28 7.27 10.33
C SER A 3 -10.44 6.13 9.32
N GLU A 4 -11.20 5.09 9.68
CA GLU A 4 -11.58 3.96 8.81
C GLU A 4 -12.27 4.42 7.51
N GLU A 5 -12.58 5.71 7.39
CA GLU A 5 -13.23 6.36 6.25
C GLU A 5 -12.35 6.43 4.97
N ASN A 6 -11.03 6.22 5.07
CA ASN A 6 -10.12 6.31 3.92
C ASN A 6 -9.58 4.95 3.42
N ILE A 7 -10.16 3.85 3.89
CA ILE A 7 -9.79 2.50 3.42
C ILE A 7 -10.28 2.32 1.99
N PHE A 8 -9.43 1.79 1.11
CA PHE A 8 -9.79 1.49 -0.26
C PHE A 8 -9.31 0.11 -0.70
N ASP A 9 -10.06 -0.50 -1.61
CA ASP A 9 -9.75 -1.80 -2.17
C ASP A 9 -8.69 -1.71 -3.28
N ILE A 10 -7.82 -2.72 -3.33
CA ILE A 10 -6.86 -2.93 -4.41
C ILE A 10 -7.00 -4.34 -4.98
N ALA A 11 -6.78 -4.48 -6.28
CA ALA A 11 -6.76 -5.77 -6.94
C ALA A 11 -5.78 -5.76 -8.11
N PHE A 12 -4.97 -6.81 -8.22
CA PHE A 12 -4.00 -6.95 -9.30
C PHE A 12 -3.56 -8.40 -9.48
N ASP A 13 -3.03 -8.71 -10.66
CA ASP A 13 -2.34 -9.97 -10.95
C ASP A 13 -0.83 -9.78 -10.81
N ALA A 14 -0.15 -10.75 -10.18
CA ALA A 14 1.31 -10.86 -10.12
C ALA A 14 1.72 -12.34 -10.11
N ASP A 15 2.67 -12.71 -10.98
CA ASP A 15 3.21 -14.07 -11.10
C ASP A 15 2.12 -15.17 -11.23
N GLY A 16 1.07 -14.87 -12.03
CA GLY A 16 -0.06 -15.78 -12.24
C GLY A 16 -1.03 -15.90 -11.05
N THR A 17 -0.77 -15.18 -9.96
CA THR A 17 -1.65 -15.13 -8.78
C THR A 17 -2.48 -13.87 -8.79
N LYS A 18 -3.79 -14.01 -8.51
CA LYS A 18 -4.70 -12.88 -8.32
C LYS A 18 -4.66 -12.44 -6.86
N TYR A 19 -4.37 -11.17 -6.64
CA TYR A 19 -4.42 -10.55 -5.33
C TYR A 19 -5.62 -9.62 -5.25
N LYS A 20 -6.35 -9.72 -4.15
CA LYS A 20 -7.37 -8.76 -3.73
C LYS A 20 -7.07 -8.34 -2.31
N GLY A 21 -7.31 -7.09 -1.98
CA GLY A 21 -6.95 -6.58 -0.68
C GLY A 21 -7.51 -5.21 -0.44
N TRP A 22 -7.13 -4.66 0.70
CA TRP A 22 -7.46 -3.30 1.08
C TRP A 22 -6.24 -2.60 1.63
N VAL A 23 -6.27 -1.28 1.54
CA VAL A 23 -5.23 -0.39 2.00
C VAL A 23 -5.85 0.63 2.94
N ASN A 24 -5.26 0.77 4.11
CA ASN A 24 -5.62 1.81 5.08
C ASN A 24 -4.47 2.83 5.20
N PRO A 25 -4.62 4.04 4.66
CA PRO A 25 -3.61 5.09 4.78
C PRO A 25 -3.52 5.63 6.22
N SER A 26 -2.32 5.98 6.65
CA SER A 26 -2.11 6.68 7.92
C SER A 26 -2.65 8.11 7.86
N ASP A 27 -3.27 8.58 8.95
CA ASP A 27 -3.65 10.00 9.11
C ASP A 27 -2.44 10.95 9.13
N LYS A 28 -1.25 10.43 9.42
CA LYS A 28 -0.01 11.21 9.39
C LYS A 28 0.46 11.31 7.94
N THR A 29 0.73 12.53 7.49
CA THR A 29 1.34 12.78 6.18
C THR A 29 2.84 13.00 6.30
N ASN A 30 3.56 12.72 5.22
CA ASN A 30 4.94 13.17 5.02
C ASN A 30 4.98 14.66 4.63
N ASP A 31 6.19 15.19 4.41
CA ASP A 31 6.42 16.61 4.07
C ASP A 31 5.74 17.05 2.75
N SER A 32 5.40 16.10 1.88
CA SER A 32 4.70 16.34 0.62
C SER A 32 3.17 16.32 0.75
N GLY A 33 2.63 16.12 1.96
CA GLY A 33 1.18 15.97 2.20
C GLY A 33 0.62 14.60 1.79
N PHE A 34 1.47 13.63 1.44
CA PHE A 34 1.08 12.25 1.12
C PHE A 34 1.07 11.40 2.41
N PRO A 35 0.20 10.38 2.58
CA PRO A 35 0.23 9.55 3.78
C PRO A 35 1.62 8.96 4.03
N ALA A 36 2.08 9.05 5.27
CA ALA A 36 3.42 8.63 5.67
C ALA A 36 3.59 7.11 5.59
N SER A 37 2.49 6.36 5.74
CA SER A 37 2.47 4.91 5.59
C SER A 37 1.07 4.39 5.25
N PHE A 38 1.02 3.14 4.79
CA PHE A 38 -0.19 2.45 4.35
C PHE A 38 -0.21 1.04 4.94
N HIS A 39 -1.19 0.71 5.75
CA HIS A 39 -1.41 -0.67 6.16
C HIS A 39 -2.07 -1.45 5.01
N VAL A 40 -1.49 -2.59 4.64
CA VAL A 40 -1.94 -3.37 3.49
C VAL A 40 -2.27 -4.79 3.93
N VAL A 41 -3.42 -5.27 3.47
CA VAL A 41 -3.85 -6.66 3.61
C VAL A 41 -4.15 -7.22 2.23
N LEU A 42 -3.55 -8.36 1.90
CA LEU A 42 -3.76 -9.07 0.63
C LEU A 42 -4.29 -10.46 0.91
N ASN A 43 -5.38 -10.86 0.26
CA ASN A 43 -6.04 -12.15 0.40
C ASN A 43 -6.25 -12.53 1.88
N ASP A 44 -6.82 -11.59 2.65
CA ASP A 44 -7.07 -11.71 4.09
C ASP A 44 -5.82 -11.92 4.97
N THR A 45 -4.61 -11.73 4.41
CA THR A 45 -3.33 -11.85 5.10
C THR A 45 -2.64 -10.50 5.22
N SER A 46 -2.15 -10.18 6.42
CA SER A 46 -1.37 -8.96 6.65
C SER A 46 -0.14 -8.94 5.74
N PHE A 47 -0.09 -7.97 4.82
CA PHE A 47 1.08 -7.74 4.00
C PHE A 47 2.11 -6.91 4.75
N GLY A 48 1.66 -6.02 5.64
CA GLY A 48 2.48 -5.12 6.44
C GLY A 48 2.14 -3.66 6.15
N TYR A 49 3.07 -2.77 6.50
CA TYR A 49 2.99 -1.34 6.25
C TYR A 49 3.94 -0.97 5.12
N LEU A 50 3.41 -0.29 4.10
CA LEU A 50 4.20 0.30 3.03
C LEU A 50 4.43 1.79 3.31
N SER A 51 5.57 2.30 2.87
CA SER A 51 5.89 3.73 2.88
C SER A 51 6.62 4.10 1.59
N LEU A 52 6.35 5.28 1.06
CA LEU A 52 7.05 5.82 -0.11
C LEU A 52 8.18 6.73 0.37
N ASN A 53 9.42 6.29 0.21
CA ASN A 53 10.61 7.03 0.63
C ASN A 53 11.54 7.20 -0.59
N ASN A 54 11.97 8.42 -0.89
CA ASN A 54 12.85 8.71 -2.05
C ASN A 54 12.36 8.09 -3.36
N ASN A 55 11.04 8.17 -3.62
CA ASN A 55 10.36 7.55 -4.78
C ASN A 55 10.45 6.01 -4.85
N GLU A 56 10.77 5.36 -3.75
CA GLU A 56 10.80 3.90 -3.64
C GLU A 56 9.82 3.41 -2.58
N TRP A 57 9.03 2.39 -2.94
CA TRP A 57 8.13 1.73 -2.02
C TRP A 57 8.89 0.71 -1.19
N THR A 58 8.81 0.85 0.13
CA THR A 58 9.40 -0.09 1.08
C THR A 58 8.33 -0.67 1.99
N ALA A 59 8.49 -1.94 2.38
CA ALA A 59 7.67 -2.59 3.39
C ALA A 59 8.44 -2.70 4.70
N ASN A 60 7.73 -2.67 5.83
CA ASN A 60 8.32 -2.93 7.15
C ASN A 60 8.61 -4.43 7.39
N GLU A 61 7.97 -5.32 6.62
CA GLU A 61 8.17 -6.76 6.65
C GLU A 61 8.98 -7.21 5.43
N ASP A 62 9.70 -8.33 5.56
CA ASP A 62 10.38 -8.96 4.42
C ASP A 62 9.34 -9.49 3.43
N ARG A 63 9.31 -8.89 2.24
CA ARG A 63 8.34 -9.15 1.17
C ARG A 63 9.05 -9.09 -0.18
N PRO A 64 8.61 -9.89 -1.17
CA PRO A 64 9.18 -9.82 -2.50
C PRO A 64 9.08 -8.42 -3.10
N GLU A 65 10.21 -7.89 -3.60
CA GLU A 65 10.31 -6.53 -4.15
C GLU A 65 9.28 -6.27 -5.27
N GLY A 66 9.07 -7.27 -6.15
CA GLY A 66 8.07 -7.18 -7.22
C GLY A 66 6.65 -6.99 -6.69
N LEU A 67 6.32 -7.62 -5.56
CA LEU A 67 5.01 -7.51 -4.93
C LEU A 67 4.84 -6.15 -4.22
N ILE A 68 5.88 -5.67 -3.53
CA ILE A 68 5.90 -4.32 -2.94
C ILE A 68 5.65 -3.25 -4.01
N LYS A 69 6.39 -3.31 -5.12
CA LYS A 69 6.22 -2.38 -6.25
C LYS A 69 4.83 -2.44 -6.86
N ARG A 70 4.23 -3.63 -6.93
CA ARG A 70 2.89 -3.79 -7.51
C ARG A 70 1.81 -3.20 -6.62
N VAL A 71 1.89 -3.41 -5.30
CA VAL A 71 1.00 -2.76 -4.34
C VAL A 71 1.16 -1.24 -4.39
N GLY A 72 2.41 -0.75 -4.38
CA GLY A 72 2.71 0.68 -4.47
C GLY A 72 2.06 1.36 -5.69
N LYS A 73 2.12 0.71 -6.86
CA LYS A 73 1.44 1.20 -8.07
C LYS A 73 -0.08 1.28 -7.94
N GLU A 74 -0.72 0.33 -7.26
CA GLU A 74 -2.17 0.41 -7.03
C GLU A 74 -2.51 1.55 -6.05
N ILE A 75 -1.65 1.82 -5.06
CA ILE A 75 -1.80 2.98 -4.18
C ILE A 75 -1.64 4.29 -4.98
N GLU A 76 -0.60 4.42 -5.80
CA GLU A 76 -0.36 5.62 -6.62
C GLU A 76 -1.56 5.98 -7.51
N LYS A 77 -2.18 4.97 -8.15
CA LYS A 77 -3.40 5.16 -8.96
C LYS A 77 -4.55 5.77 -8.17
N HIS A 78 -4.68 5.44 -6.88
CA HIS A 78 -5.74 5.98 -6.03
C HIS A 78 -5.51 7.47 -5.72
N TYR A 79 -4.25 7.91 -5.64
CA TYR A 79 -3.87 9.28 -5.33
C TYR A 79 -3.54 10.13 -6.57
N ALA A 80 -3.77 9.60 -7.78
CA ALA A 80 -3.53 10.24 -9.07
C ALA A 80 -2.08 10.73 -9.28
N PHE A 81 -1.11 9.93 -8.82
CA PHE A 81 0.31 10.10 -9.17
C PHE A 81 0.65 9.56 -10.56
#